data_AF-A0A2V8V2T4-F1
#
_entry.id   AF-A0A2V8V2T4-F1
#
_cell.length_a   1.000
_cell.length_b   1.000
_cell.length_c   1.000
_cell.angle_alpha   90.00
_cell.angle_beta   90.00
_cell.angle_gamma   90.00
#
_symmetry.space_group_name_H-M   'P 1'
#
loop_
_entity.id
_entity.type
_entity.pdbx_description
1 polymer ?
#
loop_
_entity_poly.entity_id
_entity_poly.type
_entity_poly.pdbx_seq_one_letter_code
_entity_poly.pdbx_strand_id
1 'polypeptide(L)'
;MASQVTALKADRDRLAADKAELHDRLLRRQADFDNFRKRAERDRSDFLQFAGMEFAREMLPILDDFDRALKVETADADYAKGVELIYARMYETLKKMGLEPMDTVEDQTILDEFQKGYTFKGKLLRPTMVKVAVRPS
;
A
#
# COMPACT_ATOMS: atom_id res chain seq x y z
N MET A 1 68.19 -6.77 -24.70
CA MET A 1 67.20 -5.91 -25.39
C MET A 1 65.95 -6.70 -25.80
N ALA A 2 66.00 -7.64 -26.74
CA ALA A 2 64.79 -8.33 -27.25
C ALA A 2 64.00 -9.10 -26.16
N SER A 3 64.67 -9.82 -25.25
CA SER A 3 64.02 -10.57 -24.15
C SER A 3 63.29 -9.69 -23.12
N GLN A 4 63.82 -8.50 -22.83
CA GLN A 4 63.14 -7.55 -21.94
C GLN A 4 61.90 -6.95 -22.59
N VAL A 5 61.95 -6.69 -23.89
CA VAL A 5 60.79 -6.16 -24.64
C VAL A 5 59.66 -7.18 -24.70
N THR A 6 59.94 -8.48 -24.83
CA THR A 6 58.91 -9.53 -24.76
C THR A 6 58.32 -9.68 -23.36
N ALA A 7 59.15 -9.64 -22.30
CA ALA A 7 58.66 -9.70 -20.93
C ALA A 7 57.73 -8.52 -20.59
N LEU A 8 58.14 -7.28 -20.95
CA LEU A 8 57.33 -6.08 -20.74
C LEU A 8 56.02 -6.11 -21.54
N LYS A 9 56.02 -6.67 -22.75
CA LYS A 9 54.80 -6.83 -23.55
C LYS A 9 53.82 -7.79 -22.88
N ALA A 10 54.32 -8.92 -22.37
CA ALA A 10 53.51 -9.90 -21.66
C ALA A 10 52.91 -9.33 -20.37
N ASP A 11 53.69 -8.58 -19.58
CA ASP A 11 53.18 -7.89 -18.39
C ASP A 11 52.12 -6.84 -18.74
N ARG A 12 52.34 -6.07 -19.82
CA ARG A 12 51.36 -5.09 -20.29
C ARG A 12 50.06 -5.74 -20.77
N ASP A 13 50.14 -6.91 -21.41
CA ASP A 13 48.94 -7.65 -21.86
C ASP A 13 48.20 -8.26 -20.66
N ARG A 14 48.92 -8.77 -19.66
CA ARG A 14 48.34 -9.24 -18.39
C ARG A 14 47.63 -8.11 -17.64
N LEU A 15 48.30 -6.97 -17.45
CA LEU A 15 47.71 -5.80 -16.78
C LEU A 15 46.49 -5.26 -17.53
N ALA A 16 46.49 -5.32 -18.86
CA ALA A 16 45.33 -4.93 -19.67
C ALA A 16 44.15 -5.88 -19.45
N ALA A 17 44.39 -7.19 -19.35
CA ALA A 17 43.37 -8.19 -19.05
C ALA A 17 42.81 -8.02 -17.63
N ASP A 18 43.67 -7.86 -16.62
CA ASP A 18 43.27 -7.64 -15.22
C ASP A 18 42.44 -6.34 -15.10
N LYS A 19 42.86 -5.26 -15.79
CA LYS A 19 42.10 -4.01 -15.83
C LYS A 19 40.72 -4.20 -16.48
N ALA A 20 40.62 -4.95 -17.57
CA ALA A 20 39.35 -5.22 -18.23
C ALA A 20 38.41 -6.04 -17.32
N GLU A 21 38.94 -7.05 -16.63
CA GLU A 21 38.18 -7.85 -15.67
C GLU A 21 37.69 -7.02 -14.48
N LEU A 22 38.57 -6.21 -13.88
CA LEU A 22 38.21 -5.31 -12.79
C LEU A 22 37.14 -4.30 -13.23
N HIS A 23 37.26 -3.77 -14.46
CA HIS A 23 36.27 -2.84 -15.00
C HIS A 23 34.90 -3.50 -15.21
N ASP A 24 34.84 -4.73 -15.74
CA ASP A 24 33.58 -5.48 -15.86
C ASP A 24 32.95 -5.74 -14.49
N ARG A 25 33.76 -6.17 -13.52
CA ARG A 25 33.31 -6.37 -12.13
C ARG A 25 32.75 -5.09 -11.53
N LEU A 26 33.42 -3.95 -11.72
CA LEU A 26 32.96 -2.65 -11.21
C LEU A 26 31.65 -2.23 -11.86
N LEU A 27 31.52 -2.36 -13.18
CA LEU A 27 30.27 -2.08 -13.91
C LEU A 27 29.11 -2.92 -13.39
N ARG A 28 29.33 -4.23 -13.18
CA ARG A 28 28.30 -5.13 -12.65
C ARG A 28 27.90 -4.74 -11.22
N ARG A 29 28.87 -4.45 -10.36
CA ARG A 29 28.61 -4.00 -8.99
C ARG A 29 27.87 -2.66 -8.94
N GLN A 30 28.20 -1.75 -9.85
CA GLN A 30 27.48 -0.48 -9.97
C GLN A 30 26.03 -0.69 -10.40
N ALA A 31 25.79 -1.59 -11.36
CA ALA A 31 24.44 -1.96 -11.77
C ALA A 31 23.64 -2.63 -10.62
N ASP A 32 24.26 -3.54 -9.87
CA ASP A 32 23.65 -4.16 -8.69
C ASP A 32 23.26 -3.11 -7.64
N PHE A 33 24.14 -2.13 -7.40
CA PHE A 33 23.89 -1.04 -6.47
C PHE A 33 22.75 -0.13 -6.92
N ASP A 34 22.70 0.23 -8.21
CA ASP A 34 21.61 1.04 -8.75
C ASP A 34 20.27 0.31 -8.67
N ASN A 35 20.26 -1.00 -8.94
CA ASN A 35 19.06 -1.84 -8.77
C ASN A 35 18.62 -1.93 -7.31
N PHE A 36 19.56 -2.11 -6.39
CA PHE A 36 19.29 -2.11 -4.94
C PHE A 36 18.72 -0.78 -4.48
N ARG A 37 19.33 0.35 -4.88
CA ARG A 37 18.87 1.70 -4.52
C ARG A 37 17.44 1.95 -5.02
N LYS A 38 17.14 1.63 -6.28
CA LYS A 38 15.79 1.77 -6.84
C LYS A 38 14.76 0.92 -6.10
N ARG A 39 15.15 -0.30 -5.69
CA ARG A 39 14.29 -1.17 -4.88
C ARG A 39 14.05 -0.58 -3.49
N ALA A 40 15.11 -0.17 -2.80
CA ALA A 40 15.01 0.42 -1.47
C ALA A 40 14.16 1.71 -1.45
N GLU A 41 14.27 2.54 -2.48
CA GLU A 41 13.44 3.74 -2.66
C GLU A 41 11.96 3.39 -2.83
N ARG A 42 11.65 2.35 -3.63
CA ARG A 42 10.28 1.85 -3.81
C ARG A 42 9.72 1.27 -2.52
N ASP A 43 10.46 0.40 -1.86
CA ASP A 43 10.03 -0.26 -0.61
C ASP A 43 9.76 0.80 0.48
N ARG A 44 10.60 1.83 0.57
CA ARG A 44 10.40 2.96 1.47
C ARG A 44 9.16 3.78 1.12
N SER A 45 8.94 4.04 -0.17
CA SER A 45 7.74 4.73 -0.64
C SER A 45 6.48 3.94 -0.29
N ASP A 46 6.49 2.64 -0.56
CA ASP A 46 5.36 1.75 -0.25
C ASP A 46 5.10 1.70 1.25
N PHE A 47 6.15 1.58 2.08
CA PHE A 47 6.01 1.63 3.52
C PHE A 47 5.35 2.93 4.00
N LEU A 48 5.81 4.09 3.52
CA LEU A 48 5.21 5.38 3.88
C LEU A 48 3.77 5.53 3.36
N GLN A 49 3.47 5.00 2.18
CA GLN A 49 2.13 5.03 1.61
C GLN A 49 1.16 4.19 2.44
N PHE A 50 1.58 3.01 2.91
CA PHE A 50 0.73 2.01 3.54
C PHE A 50 0.89 1.88 5.06
N ALA A 51 1.77 2.64 5.71
CA ALA A 51 1.92 2.61 7.17
C ALA A 51 0.61 2.91 7.92
N GLY A 52 -0.24 3.79 7.37
CA GLY A 52 -1.56 4.11 7.93
C GLY A 52 -2.64 3.06 7.66
N MET A 53 -2.35 2.01 6.89
CA MET A 53 -3.32 0.99 6.49
C MET A 53 -3.81 0.17 7.69
N GLU A 54 -2.90 -0.29 8.55
CA GLU A 54 -3.25 -1.09 9.73
C GLU A 54 -4.09 -0.27 10.70
N PHE A 55 -3.70 0.98 10.95
CA PHE A 55 -4.47 1.92 11.74
C PHE A 55 -5.88 2.14 11.17
N ALA A 56 -5.99 2.40 9.86
CA ALA A 56 -7.29 2.57 9.21
C ALA A 56 -8.17 1.32 9.33
N ARG A 57 -7.58 0.11 9.24
CA ARG A 57 -8.28 -1.16 9.44
C ARG A 57 -8.83 -1.30 10.86
N GLU A 58 -8.03 -0.96 11.87
CA GLU A 58 -8.42 -1.01 13.28
C GLU A 58 -9.49 0.04 13.65
N MET A 59 -9.58 1.13 12.89
CA MET A 59 -10.63 2.15 13.07
C MET A 59 -11.98 1.75 12.45
N LEU A 60 -12.03 0.77 11.54
CA LEU A 60 -13.28 0.38 10.88
C LEU A 60 -14.37 -0.15 11.84
N PRO A 61 -14.07 -0.98 12.86
CA PRO A 61 -15.07 -1.37 13.85
C PRO A 61 -15.66 -0.19 14.62
N ILE A 62 -14.86 0.85 14.87
CA ILE A 62 -15.34 2.07 15.54
C ILE A 62 -16.32 2.82 14.63
N LEU A 63 -16.02 2.93 13.33
CA LEU A 63 -16.97 3.46 12.34
C LEU A 63 -18.27 2.65 12.31
N ASP A 64 -18.18 1.32 12.36
CA ASP A 64 -19.36 0.44 12.38
C ASP A 64 -20.18 0.64 13.67
N ASP A 65 -19.52 0.85 14.81
CA ASP A 65 -20.19 1.12 16.09
C ASP A 65 -20.92 2.46 16.08
N PHE A 66 -20.35 3.50 15.45
CA PHE A 66 -21.04 4.77 15.22
C PHE A 66 -22.23 4.60 14.28
N ASP A 67 -22.08 3.89 13.17
CA ASP A 67 -23.18 3.57 12.25
C ASP A 67 -24.30 2.81 12.98
N ARG A 68 -23.95 1.90 13.90
CA ARG A 68 -24.92 1.18 14.75
C ARG A 68 -25.59 2.10 15.76
N ALA A 69 -24.82 2.97 16.43
CA ALA A 69 -25.34 3.89 17.44
C ALA A 69 -26.27 4.95 16.85
N LEU A 70 -25.96 5.49 15.67
CA LEU A 70 -26.79 6.49 14.98
C LEU A 70 -28.13 5.94 14.49
N LYS A 71 -28.25 4.61 14.32
CA LYS A 71 -29.52 3.94 13.97
C LYS A 71 -30.45 3.75 15.17
N VAL A 72 -29.98 3.96 16.41
CA VAL A 72 -30.79 3.83 17.61
C VAL A 72 -31.58 5.12 17.82
N GLU A 73 -32.90 5.02 17.94
CA GLU A 73 -33.74 6.18 18.28
C GLU A 73 -33.39 6.70 19.68
N THR A 74 -33.12 7.99 19.77
CA THR A 74 -32.78 8.69 21.02
C THR A 74 -33.82 9.77 21.29
N ALA A 75 -34.22 9.89 22.56
CA ALA A 75 -35.14 10.92 23.02
C ALA A 75 -34.52 12.33 23.01
N ASP A 76 -33.18 12.42 23.00
CA ASP A 76 -32.42 13.66 22.95
C ASP A 76 -31.85 13.88 21.54
N ALA A 77 -32.43 14.83 20.82
CA ALA A 77 -32.06 15.18 19.45
C ALA A 77 -30.74 15.93 19.36
N ASP A 78 -30.40 16.74 20.38
CA ASP A 78 -29.15 17.50 20.40
C ASP A 78 -27.95 16.57 20.64
N TYR A 79 -28.13 15.55 21.49
CA TYR A 79 -27.15 14.49 21.67
C TYR A 79 -26.90 13.71 20.37
N ALA A 80 -27.96 13.30 19.67
CA ALA A 80 -27.86 12.57 18.40
C ALA A 80 -27.03 13.35 17.36
N LYS A 81 -27.33 14.64 17.23
CA LYS A 81 -26.65 15.56 16.31
C LYS A 81 -25.18 15.78 16.68
N GLY A 82 -24.86 15.82 17.97
CA GLY A 82 -23.49 15.89 18.45
C GLY A 82 -22.66 14.67 18.04
N VAL A 83 -23.22 13.47 18.21
CA VAL A 83 -22.58 12.20 17.81
C VAL A 83 -22.42 12.13 16.29
N GLU A 84 -23.42 12.56 15.53
CA GLU A 84 -23.36 12.62 14.06
C GLU A 84 -22.21 13.53 13.58
N LEU A 85 -22.02 14.71 14.21
CA LEU A 85 -20.91 15.60 13.89
C LEU A 85 -19.54 14.95 14.15
N ILE A 86 -19.41 14.19 15.24
CA ILE A 86 -18.17 13.49 15.58
C ILE A 86 -17.88 12.41 14.54
N TYR A 87 -18.90 11.61 14.19
CA TYR A 87 -18.79 10.60 13.13
C TYR A 87 -18.36 11.23 11.80
N ALA A 88 -19.02 12.31 11.38
CA ALA A 88 -18.69 13.01 10.14
C ALA A 88 -17.24 13.52 10.13
N ARG A 89 -16.77 14.14 11.21
CA ARG A 89 -15.38 14.61 11.33
C ARG A 89 -14.37 13.47 11.32
N MET A 90 -14.68 12.37 11.99
CA MET A 90 -13.82 11.19 12.02
C MET A 90 -13.72 10.57 10.62
N TYR A 91 -14.86 10.39 9.95
CA TYR A 91 -14.93 9.89 8.59
C TYR A 91 -14.15 10.78 7.61
N GLU A 92 -14.35 12.10 7.65
CA GLU A 92 -13.60 13.05 6.82
C GLU A 92 -12.08 13.00 7.09
N THR A 93 -11.67 12.76 8.33
CA THR A 93 -10.25 12.63 8.69
C THR A 93 -9.66 11.35 8.09
N LEU A 94 -10.37 10.22 8.20
CA LEU A 94 -9.95 8.96 7.59
C LEU A 94 -9.93 9.04 6.06
N LYS A 95 -10.91 9.74 5.47
CA LYS A 95 -10.97 10.00 4.03
C LYS A 95 -9.76 10.78 3.53
N LYS A 96 -9.35 11.83 4.26
CA LYS A 96 -8.11 12.58 3.97
C LYS A 96 -6.83 11.73 4.06
N MET A 97 -6.82 10.71 4.92
CA MET A 97 -5.70 9.76 5.00
C MET A 97 -5.65 8.78 3.81
N GLY A 98 -6.72 8.71 3.01
CA GLY A 98 -6.84 7.85 1.84
C GLY A 98 -7.82 6.70 2.00
N LEU A 99 -8.71 6.73 3.01
CA LEU A 99 -9.82 5.79 3.14
C LEU A 99 -10.93 6.16 2.13
N GLU A 100 -11.34 5.21 1.30
CA GLU A 100 -12.42 5.39 0.35
C GLU A 100 -13.48 4.30 0.59
N PRO A 101 -14.77 4.64 0.61
CA PRO A 101 -15.82 3.62 0.66
C PRO A 101 -15.81 2.84 -0.66
N MET A 102 -16.07 1.54 -0.58
CA MET A 102 -16.35 0.75 -1.78
C MET A 102 -17.78 1.00 -2.23
N ASP A 103 -17.96 1.48 -3.45
CA ASP A 103 -19.27 1.50 -4.09
C ASP A 103 -19.74 0.06 -4.30
N THR A 104 -20.91 -0.26 -3.75
CA THR A 104 -21.63 -1.49 -4.06
C THR A 104 -22.17 -1.38 -5.48
N VAL A 105 -21.52 -2.09 -6.39
CA VAL A 105 -21.95 -2.18 -7.78
C VAL A 105 -23.31 -2.90 -7.81
N GLU A 106 -24.31 -2.29 -8.47
CA GLU A 106 -25.54 -2.98 -8.87
C GLU A 106 -25.18 -4.20 -9.72
N ASP A 107 -25.53 -5.41 -9.28
CA ASP A 107 -26.64 -6.15 -9.93
C ASP A 107 -27.00 -7.43 -9.17
N GLN A 108 -28.31 -7.63 -9.03
CA GLN A 108 -28.99 -8.84 -8.52
C GLN A 108 -29.02 -9.05 -6.99
N THR A 109 -29.89 -8.26 -6.36
CA THR A 109 -30.60 -8.53 -5.09
C THR A 109 -29.75 -8.53 -3.81
N ILE A 110 -29.05 -7.42 -3.58
CA ILE A 110 -28.59 -7.06 -2.23
C ILE A 110 -29.83 -6.62 -1.44
N LEU A 111 -30.16 -7.36 -0.38
CA LEU A 111 -31.31 -7.07 0.49
C LEU A 111 -31.00 -6.00 1.53
N ASP A 112 -29.76 -5.94 2.01
CA ASP A 112 -29.26 -4.94 2.96
C ASP A 112 -27.73 -5.02 3.03
N GLU A 113 -27.08 -3.86 3.16
CA GLU A 113 -25.66 -3.74 3.48
C GLU A 113 -25.47 -3.83 5.00
N PHE A 114 -24.85 -4.92 5.46
CA PHE A 114 -24.60 -5.16 6.88
C PHE A 114 -23.34 -4.45 7.39
N GLN A 115 -22.32 -4.35 6.53
CA GLN A 115 -21.04 -3.75 6.88
C GLN A 115 -20.40 -3.13 5.64
N LYS A 116 -20.10 -1.83 5.70
CA LYS A 116 -19.51 -1.08 4.58
C LYS A 116 -18.11 -1.59 4.25
N GLY A 117 -17.79 -1.73 2.97
CA GLY A 117 -16.44 -2.02 2.49
C GLY A 117 -15.61 -0.76 2.33
N TYR A 118 -14.31 -0.90 2.50
CA TYR A 118 -13.37 0.22 2.37
C TYR A 118 -12.09 -0.17 1.64
N THR A 119 -11.56 0.77 0.86
CA THR A 119 -10.22 0.75 0.28
C THR A 119 -9.36 1.81 0.94
N PHE A 120 -8.04 1.60 0.93
CA PHE A 120 -7.05 2.57 1.39
C PHE A 120 -6.00 2.77 0.31
N LYS A 121 -5.97 3.96 -0.29
CA LYS A 121 -5.07 4.31 -1.40
C LYS A 121 -5.04 3.24 -2.50
N GLY A 122 -6.23 2.77 -2.91
CA GLY A 122 -6.39 1.75 -3.95
C GLY A 122 -6.16 0.28 -3.53
N LYS A 123 -5.80 0.00 -2.26
CA LYS A 123 -5.73 -1.37 -1.73
C LYS A 123 -6.97 -1.71 -0.90
N LEU A 124 -7.48 -2.93 -1.04
CA LEU A 124 -8.63 -3.41 -0.26
C LEU A 124 -8.29 -3.51 1.25
N LEU A 125 -9.04 -2.81 2.10
CA LEU A 125 -8.92 -2.95 3.55
C LEU A 125 -9.87 -4.01 4.10
N ARG A 126 -11.15 -3.91 3.70
CA ARG A 126 -12.24 -4.77 4.12
C ARG A 126 -13.30 -4.80 3.00
N PRO A 127 -13.77 -5.99 2.57
CA PRO A 127 -14.86 -6.07 1.60
C PRO A 127 -16.19 -5.62 2.22
N THR A 128 -17.13 -5.18 1.39
CA THR A 128 -18.51 -4.93 1.83
C THR A 128 -19.20 -6.27 2.13
N MET A 129 -19.87 -6.37 3.28
CA MET A 129 -20.68 -7.53 3.62
C MET A 129 -22.15 -7.23 3.32
N VAL A 130 -22.72 -8.00 2.39
CA VAL A 130 -24.10 -7.84 1.90
C VAL A 130 -24.93 -9.09 2.22
N LYS A 131 -26.23 -8.91 2.49
CA LYS A 131 -27.18 -10.02 2.58
C LYS A 131 -27.78 -10.29 1.20
N VAL A 132 -27.59 -11.51 0.68
CA VAL A 132 -28.18 -11.93 -0.60
C VAL A 132 -29.36 -12.88 -0.38
N ALA A 133 -30.43 -12.71 -1.14
CA ALA A 133 -31.53 -13.67 -1.19
C ALA A 133 -31.23 -14.74 -2.25
N VAL A 134 -31.18 -16.02 -1.85
CA VAL A 134 -31.08 -17.14 -2.77
C VAL A 134 -32.41 -17.89 -2.76
N ARG A 135 -33.04 -18.10 -3.93
CA ARG A 135 -34.20 -19.02 -4.03
C ARG A 135 -33.67 -20.44 -3.86
N PRO A 136 -34.20 -21.24 -2.91
CA PRO A 136 -33.86 -22.65 -2.83
C PRO A 136 -34.35 -23.36 -4.11
N SER A 137 -33.44 -24.08 -4.76
CA SER A 137 -33.67 -24.92 -5.95
C SER A 137 -34.39 -26.21 -5.61
#